data_AF-A0A7S4JJ43-F1
#
_entry.id   AF-A0A7S4JJ43-F1
#
_cell.length_a   1.000
_cell.length_b   1.000
_cell.length_c   1.000
_cell.angle_alpha   90.00
_cell.angle_beta   90.00
_cell.angle_gamma   90.00
#
_symmetry.space_group_name_H-M   'P 1'
#
loop_
_entity.id
_entity.type
_entity.pdbx_description
1 polymer ?
#
loop_
_entity_poly.entity_id
_entity_poly.type
_entity_poly.pdbx_seq_one_letter_code
_entity_poly.pdbx_strand_id
1 'polypeptide(L)'
;DDVRISGLSTGLSTERGAIQPWSTAREAAEDGTFLLFGSTCWYFAEKLTDELRRERMGDGDPVPVPVGLIHASHGGSMIEQWFDDATEVGCADVCPSKRLPMLRGQSLYDQSVLPYVNTTVKGFLWYQGENNMKGGSKTCVLGNSLLGTGYSCLMVKLVQQFRNLWSAVPGTTDPLAPFGVVALPRSGTEGNPNMGMFRWAQTGGYGVLPNEAMPNTFLVQSYDVDDPYRRPYSFCTMNKCCIGKCRDKAHMKERYGFECRMCQDLCGNFCKSLEATQFYMGTIHPREKREIGARLGLAAARISVYGAGSGRGGAATGPTLAGCRLDRPGGRSLLDSADSAAPAGNGSRLGILHIFFNSTLLAGDVVHVQGYNRSRPGLSKLEVLVERIDEAADERENLMPPNEDKWVSVEFLTYGPASGGGYEVLADLTSLPDGAAAYAVRYAWEGTCCDSTPEPGTLEAQTRVCPLASCPIYARPSGLPANPFLAEIVGGRC
;
A
#
# COMPACT_ATOMS: atom_id res chain seq x y z
N ASP A 1 -28.59 -6.68 1.84
CA ASP A 1 -29.31 -7.95 2.07
C ASP A 1 -28.51 -9.17 1.62
N ASP A 2 -27.73 -9.08 0.53
CA ASP A 2 -27.00 -10.25 -0.01
C ASP A 2 -25.61 -10.49 0.60
N VAL A 3 -25.14 -9.58 1.47
CA VAL A 3 -23.86 -9.73 2.18
C VAL A 3 -24.11 -10.36 3.54
N ARG A 4 -23.43 -11.48 3.80
CA ARG A 4 -23.38 -12.13 5.11
C ARG A 4 -22.00 -12.00 5.71
N ILE A 5 -21.94 -11.82 7.02
CA ILE A 5 -20.69 -11.64 7.76
C ILE A 5 -20.54 -12.72 8.83
N SER A 6 -19.31 -13.12 9.08
CA SER A 6 -18.89 -13.99 10.18
C SER A 6 -17.49 -13.56 10.66
N GLY A 7 -17.21 -13.76 11.94
CA GLY A 7 -15.97 -13.32 12.59
C GLY A 7 -15.99 -11.85 12.97
N LEU A 8 -15.27 -11.50 14.05
CA LEU A 8 -15.21 -10.15 14.63
C LEU A 8 -13.76 -9.76 14.94
N SER A 9 -13.48 -8.46 14.96
CA SER A 9 -12.18 -7.96 15.39
C SER A 9 -11.89 -8.26 16.87
N THR A 10 -10.61 -8.45 17.19
CA THR A 10 -10.07 -8.53 18.56
C THR A 10 -10.71 -9.54 19.49
N GLY A 11 -10.26 -10.80 19.50
CA GLY A 11 -10.30 -11.66 20.71
C GLY A 11 -11.66 -11.91 21.38
N LEU A 12 -12.75 -11.34 20.87
CA LEU A 12 -14.14 -11.63 21.19
C LEU A 12 -14.53 -12.90 20.42
N SER A 13 -13.64 -13.90 20.48
CA SER A 13 -14.14 -15.24 20.71
C SER A 13 -15.05 -15.11 21.93
N THR A 14 -16.30 -15.46 21.78
CA THR A 14 -17.30 -15.46 22.84
C THR A 14 -16.83 -16.31 24.01
N GLU A 15 -16.01 -15.80 24.94
CA GLU A 15 -15.42 -16.53 26.09
C GLU A 15 -14.88 -17.97 25.82
N ARG A 16 -14.76 -18.42 24.56
CA ARG A 16 -14.77 -19.87 24.26
C ARG A 16 -14.54 -20.25 22.80
N GLY A 17 -13.73 -19.52 22.02
CA GLY A 17 -13.30 -20.01 20.69
C GLY A 17 -14.43 -20.35 19.70
N ALA A 18 -15.67 -19.89 19.93
CA ALA A 18 -16.78 -20.17 19.05
C ALA A 18 -16.76 -19.18 17.88
N ILE A 19 -16.90 -19.71 16.67
CA ILE A 19 -17.06 -18.93 15.45
C ILE A 19 -18.35 -18.13 15.56
N GLN A 20 -18.29 -16.82 15.32
CA GLN A 20 -19.50 -16.01 15.25
C GLN A 20 -20.41 -16.57 14.14
N PRO A 21 -21.66 -16.94 14.45
CA PRO A 21 -22.60 -17.42 13.45
C PRO A 21 -22.75 -16.42 12.30
N TRP A 22 -23.00 -16.93 11.10
CA TRP A 22 -23.31 -16.08 9.96
C TRP A 22 -24.56 -15.24 10.23
N SER A 23 -24.44 -13.94 10.04
CA SER A 23 -25.56 -13.00 10.07
C SER A 23 -25.59 -12.15 8.81
N THR A 24 -26.77 -11.68 8.44
CA THR A 24 -26.91 -10.61 7.44
C THR A 24 -26.38 -9.30 8.04
N ALA A 25 -25.96 -8.38 7.17
CA ALA A 25 -25.55 -7.04 7.60
C ALA A 25 -26.64 -6.31 8.41
N ARG A 26 -27.92 -6.57 8.12
CA ARG A 26 -29.06 -5.99 8.84
C ARG A 26 -29.15 -6.55 10.26
N GLU A 27 -29.11 -7.87 10.41
CA GLU A 27 -29.12 -8.51 11.73
C GLU A 27 -27.94 -8.04 12.59
N ALA A 28 -26.74 -7.96 11.99
CA ALA A 28 -25.56 -7.45 12.66
C ALA A 28 -25.64 -5.97 13.04
N ALA A 29 -26.39 -5.15 12.28
CA ALA A 29 -26.62 -3.76 12.61
C ALA A 29 -27.63 -3.62 13.76
N GLU A 30 -28.66 -4.47 13.79
CA GLU A 30 -29.68 -4.51 14.83
C GLU A 30 -29.12 -4.96 16.19
N ASP A 31 -28.16 -5.90 16.21
CA ASP A 31 -27.50 -6.38 17.44
C ASP A 31 -26.20 -5.62 17.81
N GLY A 32 -25.77 -4.69 16.95
CA GLY A 32 -24.58 -3.84 17.14
C GLY A 32 -23.24 -4.49 16.78
N THR A 33 -23.21 -5.78 16.41
CA THR A 33 -21.97 -6.48 16.03
C THR A 33 -21.36 -5.95 14.74
N PHE A 34 -22.15 -5.31 13.88
CA PHE A 34 -21.68 -4.71 12.62
C PHE A 34 -20.56 -3.67 12.84
N LEU A 35 -20.61 -2.91 13.94
CA LEU A 35 -19.59 -1.90 14.26
C LEU A 35 -18.24 -2.50 14.71
N LEU A 36 -18.21 -3.80 14.99
CA LEU A 36 -17.00 -4.56 15.35
C LEU A 36 -16.38 -5.28 14.13
N PHE A 37 -17.05 -5.22 12.98
CA PHE A 37 -16.64 -5.88 11.75
C PHE A 37 -15.62 -5.05 10.96
N GLY A 38 -14.78 -5.73 10.19
CA GLY A 38 -13.71 -5.10 9.42
C GLY A 38 -14.26 -4.19 8.32
N SER A 39 -14.11 -2.88 8.48
CA SER A 39 -14.59 -1.89 7.50
C SER A 39 -13.98 -2.06 6.11
N THR A 40 -12.68 -2.38 6.00
CA THR A 40 -12.05 -2.73 4.70
C THR A 40 -12.75 -3.92 4.04
N CYS A 41 -13.10 -4.94 4.82
CA CYS A 41 -13.79 -6.15 4.35
C CYS A 41 -15.22 -5.84 3.88
N TRP A 42 -15.91 -4.96 4.61
CA TRP A 42 -17.23 -4.47 4.22
C TRP A 42 -17.21 -3.72 2.88
N TYR A 43 -16.33 -2.71 2.74
CA TYR A 43 -16.22 -1.93 1.50
C TYR A 43 -15.73 -2.76 0.31
N PHE A 44 -14.97 -3.83 0.57
CA PHE A 44 -14.66 -4.85 -0.42
C PHE A 44 -15.92 -5.53 -0.96
N ALA A 45 -16.80 -6.04 -0.08
CA ALA A 45 -18.03 -6.69 -0.53
C ALA A 45 -18.99 -5.72 -1.20
N GLU A 46 -19.12 -4.48 -0.70
CA GLU A 46 -19.94 -3.43 -1.32
C GLU A 46 -19.52 -3.26 -2.78
N LYS A 47 -18.23 -3.00 -3.01
CA LYS A 47 -17.71 -2.78 -4.36
C LYS A 47 -17.78 -4.04 -5.22
N LEU A 48 -17.42 -5.21 -4.70
CA LEU A 48 -17.50 -6.47 -5.44
C LEU A 48 -18.94 -6.77 -5.87
N THR A 49 -19.92 -6.53 -5.00
CA THR A 49 -21.34 -6.70 -5.30
C THR A 49 -21.77 -5.77 -6.43
N ASP A 50 -21.33 -4.51 -6.41
CA ASP A 50 -21.61 -3.56 -7.49
C ASP A 50 -21.00 -3.99 -8.83
N GLU A 51 -19.76 -4.47 -8.83
CA GLU A 51 -19.11 -4.99 -10.05
C GLU A 51 -19.88 -6.21 -10.60
N LEU A 52 -20.17 -7.20 -9.75
CA LEU A 52 -20.89 -8.42 -10.16
C LEU A 52 -22.31 -8.12 -10.67
N ARG A 53 -22.99 -7.14 -10.09
CA ARG A 53 -24.31 -6.69 -10.57
C ARG A 53 -24.21 -6.03 -11.94
N ARG A 54 -23.27 -5.11 -12.15
CA ARG A 54 -23.13 -4.39 -13.43
C ARG A 54 -22.94 -5.33 -14.61
N GLU A 55 -22.25 -6.44 -14.41
CA GLU A 55 -22.02 -7.42 -15.47
C GLU A 55 -23.21 -8.31 -15.80
N ARG A 56 -24.06 -8.58 -14.81
CA ARG A 56 -25.23 -9.45 -14.96
C ARG A 56 -26.46 -8.72 -15.50
N MET A 57 -26.37 -7.41 -15.72
CA MET A 57 -27.44 -6.57 -16.29
C MET A 57 -27.69 -6.78 -17.79
N GLY A 58 -27.11 -7.83 -18.39
CA GLY A 58 -27.08 -8.06 -19.83
C GLY A 58 -28.32 -8.70 -20.47
N ASP A 59 -29.24 -9.34 -19.74
CA ASP A 59 -30.41 -10.01 -20.35
C ASP A 59 -31.61 -10.25 -19.39
N GLY A 60 -31.66 -9.60 -18.22
CA GLY A 60 -32.75 -9.77 -17.24
C GLY A 60 -32.51 -9.06 -15.91
N ASP A 61 -33.42 -9.25 -14.93
CA ASP A 61 -33.22 -8.76 -13.57
C ASP A 61 -31.93 -9.37 -12.97
N PRO A 62 -31.01 -8.54 -12.43
CA PRO A 62 -29.73 -9.03 -11.92
C PRO A 62 -29.98 -9.96 -10.72
N VAL A 63 -29.69 -11.25 -10.88
CA VAL A 63 -29.70 -12.21 -9.77
C VAL A 63 -28.58 -11.83 -8.79
N PRO A 64 -28.91 -11.44 -7.55
CA PRO A 64 -27.90 -11.08 -6.58
C PRO A 64 -26.95 -12.24 -6.30
N VAL A 65 -25.64 -11.96 -6.30
CA VAL A 65 -24.64 -12.93 -5.86
C VAL A 65 -24.49 -12.78 -4.35
N PRO A 66 -24.82 -13.81 -3.55
CA PRO A 66 -24.56 -13.75 -2.12
C PRO A 66 -23.05 -13.69 -1.88
N VAL A 67 -22.60 -12.70 -1.10
CA VAL A 67 -21.19 -12.53 -0.72
C VAL A 67 -21.07 -12.84 0.77
N GLY A 68 -20.28 -13.85 1.10
CA GLY A 68 -19.91 -14.18 2.47
C GLY A 68 -18.55 -13.58 2.82
N LEU A 69 -18.45 -12.89 3.94
CA LEU A 69 -17.21 -12.34 4.47
C LEU A 69 -16.85 -12.99 5.81
N ILE A 70 -15.59 -13.42 5.92
CA ILE A 70 -15.00 -13.87 7.19
C ILE A 70 -13.99 -12.81 7.64
N HIS A 71 -14.17 -12.27 8.83
CA HIS A 71 -13.24 -11.32 9.43
C HIS A 71 -12.44 -11.98 10.55
N ALA A 72 -11.14 -12.14 10.30
CA ALA A 72 -10.21 -12.79 11.22
C ALA A 72 -9.02 -11.90 11.62
N SER A 73 -9.06 -10.59 11.40
CA SER A 73 -7.87 -9.73 11.60
C SER A 73 -7.57 -9.44 13.07
N HIS A 74 -6.29 -9.35 13.42
CA HIS A 74 -5.83 -8.97 14.75
C HIS A 74 -4.89 -7.77 14.70
N GLY A 75 -5.24 -6.68 15.40
CA GLY A 75 -4.44 -5.47 15.46
C GLY A 75 -3.11 -5.69 16.19
N GLY A 76 -2.03 -5.05 15.74
CA GLY A 76 -0.71 -5.19 16.37
C GLY A 76 -0.03 -6.55 16.15
N SER A 77 -0.53 -7.35 15.21
CA SER A 77 0.07 -8.64 14.87
C SER A 77 1.22 -8.49 13.87
N MET A 78 2.18 -9.42 13.95
CA MET A 78 3.24 -9.61 12.95
C MET A 78 2.91 -10.84 12.08
N ILE A 79 3.42 -10.89 10.83
CA ILE A 79 3.14 -12.00 9.90
C ILE A 79 3.54 -13.38 10.46
N GLU A 80 4.57 -13.43 11.31
CA GLU A 80 5.08 -14.62 12.01
C GLU A 80 4.02 -15.33 12.86
N GLN A 81 2.94 -14.65 13.25
CA GLN A 81 1.90 -15.23 14.08
C GLN A 81 0.80 -15.96 13.29
N TRP A 82 0.78 -15.81 11.95
CA TRP A 82 -0.33 -16.22 11.08
C TRP A 82 -0.14 -17.54 10.36
N PHE A 83 0.99 -18.21 10.58
CA PHE A 83 1.27 -19.53 10.03
C PHE A 83 1.78 -20.49 11.11
N ASP A 84 1.81 -21.78 10.79
CA ASP A 84 2.32 -22.80 11.72
C ASP A 84 3.84 -22.69 11.87
N ASP A 85 4.36 -23.16 13.01
CA ASP A 85 5.80 -23.03 13.30
C ASP A 85 6.67 -23.77 12.27
N ALA A 86 6.15 -24.81 11.60
CA ALA A 86 6.88 -25.55 10.57
C ALA A 86 7.07 -24.76 9.27
N THR A 87 6.09 -23.90 8.94
CA THR A 87 6.12 -23.02 7.77
C THR A 87 7.15 -21.90 7.92
N GLU A 88 7.49 -21.50 9.15
CA GLU A 88 8.54 -20.52 9.44
C GLU A 88 9.95 -21.02 9.11
N VAL A 89 10.21 -22.32 9.31
CA VAL A 89 11.56 -22.94 9.31
C VAL A 89 12.35 -22.69 8.02
N GLY A 90 11.65 -22.38 6.91
CA GLY A 90 12.26 -22.09 5.61
C GLY A 90 12.67 -20.63 5.37
N CYS A 91 12.45 -19.72 6.32
CA CYS A 91 12.75 -18.30 6.17
C CYS A 91 13.76 -17.83 7.23
N ALA A 92 14.93 -17.38 6.78
CA ALA A 92 15.96 -16.78 7.63
C ALA A 92 15.69 -15.28 7.87
N ASP A 93 16.36 -14.72 8.88
CA ASP A 93 16.35 -13.28 9.19
C ASP A 93 14.97 -12.65 9.41
N VAL A 94 14.00 -13.48 9.84
CA VAL A 94 12.68 -13.02 10.29
C VAL A 94 12.79 -12.16 11.55
N CYS A 95 11.78 -11.34 11.85
CA CYS A 95 11.84 -10.37 12.94
C CYS A 95 12.23 -11.07 14.27
N PRO A 96 13.36 -10.70 14.92
CA PRO A 96 13.81 -11.39 16.11
C PRO A 96 12.92 -11.03 17.30
N SER A 97 11.91 -11.86 17.58
CA SER A 97 11.02 -11.63 18.72
C SER A 97 11.63 -11.88 20.11
N LYS A 98 12.98 -11.87 20.27
CA LYS A 98 13.62 -12.08 21.58
C LYS A 98 13.16 -11.10 22.68
N ARG A 99 12.60 -9.94 22.32
CA ARG A 99 12.05 -8.95 23.28
C ARG A 99 10.53 -9.07 23.50
N LEU A 100 9.80 -9.78 22.64
CA LEU A 100 8.34 -9.94 22.70
C LEU A 100 7.94 -11.39 22.35
N PRO A 101 8.09 -12.34 23.30
CA PRO A 101 7.74 -13.75 23.09
C PRO A 101 6.28 -13.96 22.66
N MET A 102 5.38 -13.04 23.03
CA MET A 102 3.96 -13.04 22.63
C MET A 102 3.72 -12.78 21.13
N LEU A 103 4.73 -12.31 20.40
CA LEU A 103 4.67 -12.05 18.96
C LEU A 103 5.39 -13.13 18.13
N ARG A 104 5.71 -14.27 18.75
CA ARG A 104 6.23 -15.47 18.07
C ARG A 104 5.18 -16.57 18.09
N GLY A 105 5.27 -17.42 17.06
CA GLY A 105 4.57 -18.69 16.99
C GLY A 105 3.13 -18.59 16.51
N GLN A 106 2.60 -19.75 16.19
CA GLN A 106 1.29 -20.02 15.61
C GLN A 106 0.04 -19.57 16.41
N SER A 107 0.17 -18.62 17.33
CA SER A 107 -0.93 -18.18 18.21
C SER A 107 -2.16 -17.65 17.46
N LEU A 108 -1.98 -16.77 16.46
CA LEU A 108 -3.09 -16.27 15.64
C LEU A 108 -3.47 -17.25 14.55
N TYR A 109 -2.53 -18.08 14.09
CA TYR A 109 -2.85 -19.24 13.27
C TYR A 109 -3.88 -20.13 13.98
N ASP A 110 -3.62 -20.53 15.22
CA ASP A 110 -4.51 -21.40 15.99
C ASP A 110 -5.84 -20.72 16.33
N GLN A 111 -5.82 -19.44 16.70
CA GLN A 111 -7.00 -18.72 17.20
C GLN A 111 -7.85 -18.06 16.11
N SER A 112 -7.27 -17.72 14.95
CA SER A 112 -7.90 -16.89 13.93
C SER A 112 -7.85 -17.49 12.53
N VAL A 113 -7.00 -18.48 12.27
CA VAL A 113 -6.94 -19.18 10.96
C VAL A 113 -7.64 -20.54 11.05
N LEU A 114 -7.19 -21.42 11.95
CA LEU A 114 -7.71 -22.79 12.11
C LEU A 114 -9.24 -22.89 12.29
N PRO A 115 -9.95 -21.98 12.99
CA PRO A 115 -11.41 -22.09 13.11
C PRO A 115 -12.14 -22.06 11.76
N TYR A 116 -11.54 -21.48 10.72
CA TYR A 116 -12.19 -21.28 9.43
C TYR A 116 -11.72 -22.22 8.32
N VAL A 117 -10.72 -23.10 8.55
CA VAL A 117 -10.13 -23.94 7.49
C VAL A 117 -11.11 -24.95 6.89
N ASN A 118 -12.17 -25.33 7.63
CA ASN A 118 -13.23 -26.22 7.15
C ASN A 118 -14.32 -25.50 6.34
N THR A 119 -14.16 -24.22 6.06
CA THR A 119 -15.07 -23.46 5.17
C THR A 119 -14.54 -23.47 3.74
N THR A 120 -15.44 -23.53 2.76
CA THR A 120 -15.03 -23.30 1.36
C THR A 120 -14.99 -21.80 1.10
N VAL A 121 -13.86 -21.30 0.61
CA VAL A 121 -13.68 -19.86 0.33
C VAL A 121 -13.44 -19.61 -1.16
N LYS A 122 -13.77 -18.41 -1.61
CA LYS A 122 -13.45 -17.96 -2.97
C LYS A 122 -12.08 -17.30 -3.09
N GLY A 123 -11.45 -16.94 -1.99
CA GLY A 123 -10.18 -16.23 -1.96
C GLY A 123 -9.89 -15.63 -0.59
N PHE A 124 -8.77 -14.93 -0.51
CA PHE A 124 -8.24 -14.35 0.72
C PHE A 124 -7.90 -12.87 0.51
N LEU A 125 -7.96 -12.08 1.59
CA LEU A 125 -7.53 -10.69 1.62
C LEU A 125 -6.54 -10.51 2.77
N TRP A 126 -5.41 -9.87 2.49
CA TRP A 126 -4.32 -9.64 3.43
C TRP A 126 -3.93 -8.17 3.47
N TYR A 127 -4.05 -7.58 4.66
CA TYR A 127 -3.67 -6.21 4.94
C TYR A 127 -2.99 -6.15 6.31
N GLN A 128 -1.68 -6.32 6.29
CA GLN A 128 -0.83 -6.37 7.48
C GLN A 128 0.60 -6.00 7.07
N GLY A 129 1.38 -5.53 8.05
CA GLY A 129 2.83 -5.45 7.96
C GLY A 129 3.45 -4.36 8.83
N GLU A 130 2.62 -3.54 9.46
CA GLU A 130 3.02 -2.35 10.21
C GLU A 130 3.92 -2.70 11.38
N ASN A 131 3.55 -3.74 12.14
CA ASN A 131 4.38 -4.23 13.23
C ASN A 131 5.68 -4.90 12.73
N ASN A 132 5.69 -5.46 11.51
CA ASN A 132 6.92 -5.92 10.87
C ASN A 132 7.82 -4.75 10.42
N MET A 133 7.23 -3.57 10.16
CA MET A 133 7.96 -2.34 9.87
C MET A 133 8.48 -1.59 11.11
N LYS A 134 7.69 -1.59 12.18
CA LYS A 134 7.94 -0.77 13.39
C LYS A 134 8.55 -1.55 14.55
N GLY A 135 8.61 -2.90 14.48
CA GLY A 135 9.11 -3.74 15.58
C GLY A 135 10.39 -3.15 16.16
N GLY A 136 10.33 -2.61 17.39
CA GLY A 136 11.19 -1.55 17.95
C GLY A 136 12.67 -1.86 18.17
N SER A 137 13.32 -2.49 17.19
CA SER A 137 14.73 -2.76 17.09
C SER A 137 15.05 -2.88 15.60
N LYS A 138 16.18 -2.31 15.17
CA LYS A 138 16.76 -2.32 13.81
C LYS A 138 16.95 -3.72 13.19
N THR A 139 15.94 -4.59 13.17
CA THR A 139 16.15 -6.04 13.10
C THR A 139 15.10 -6.83 12.31
N CYS A 140 14.00 -6.24 11.86
CA CYS A 140 13.14 -6.90 10.89
C CYS A 140 13.76 -6.77 9.50
N VAL A 141 14.16 -7.89 8.90
CA VAL A 141 14.71 -7.89 7.53
C VAL A 141 13.54 -8.02 6.56
N LEU A 142 13.51 -7.13 5.58
CA LEU A 142 12.49 -7.16 4.52
C LEU A 142 12.74 -8.33 3.58
N GLY A 143 14.01 -8.56 3.25
CA GLY A 143 14.52 -9.77 2.62
C GLY A 143 14.02 -10.01 1.20
N ASN A 144 14.31 -11.20 0.68
CA ASN A 144 13.94 -11.62 -0.66
C ASN A 144 13.48 -13.09 -0.61
N SER A 145 12.34 -13.41 -1.22
CA SER A 145 11.79 -14.78 -1.19
C SER A 145 12.68 -15.80 -1.90
N LEU A 146 13.40 -15.42 -2.96
CA LEU A 146 14.34 -16.28 -3.67
C LEU A 146 15.55 -16.65 -2.81
N LEU A 147 15.95 -15.75 -1.91
CA LEU A 147 17.02 -15.99 -0.94
C LEU A 147 16.52 -16.65 0.35
N GLY A 148 15.21 -16.86 0.49
CA GLY A 148 14.62 -17.40 1.70
C GLY A 148 14.79 -16.50 2.92
N THR A 149 14.76 -15.16 2.74
CA THR A 149 15.00 -14.21 3.83
C THR A 149 13.84 -13.26 4.08
N GLY A 150 13.66 -12.89 5.35
CA GLY A 150 12.83 -11.78 5.80
C GLY A 150 11.33 -11.89 5.51
N TYR A 151 10.64 -10.74 5.59
CA TYR A 151 9.21 -10.63 5.32
C TYR A 151 8.80 -11.15 3.93
N SER A 152 9.62 -10.90 2.90
CA SER A 152 9.39 -11.40 1.55
C SER A 152 9.22 -12.91 1.48
N CYS A 153 10.06 -13.66 2.20
CA CYS A 153 9.94 -15.12 2.29
C CYS A 153 8.64 -15.52 3.00
N LEU A 154 8.35 -14.90 4.14
CA LEU A 154 7.15 -15.17 4.92
C LEU A 154 5.86 -14.89 4.14
N MET A 155 5.84 -13.84 3.33
CA MET A 155 4.69 -13.49 2.50
C MET A 155 4.36 -14.60 1.49
N VAL A 156 5.37 -15.15 0.81
CA VAL A 156 5.18 -16.27 -0.13
C VAL A 156 4.69 -17.52 0.61
N LYS A 157 5.28 -17.81 1.77
CA LYS A 157 4.90 -18.96 2.60
C LYS A 157 3.46 -18.87 3.13
N LEU A 158 3.03 -17.68 3.55
CA LEU A 158 1.67 -17.43 4.01
C LEU A 158 0.64 -17.76 2.91
N VAL A 159 0.86 -17.25 1.69
CA VAL A 159 -0.02 -17.51 0.54
C VAL A 159 -0.11 -19.01 0.24
N GLN A 160 1.04 -19.70 0.23
CA GLN A 160 1.10 -21.15 0.00
C GLN A 160 0.36 -21.93 1.09
N GLN A 161 0.59 -21.60 2.36
CA GLN A 161 -0.03 -22.30 3.48
C GLN A 161 -1.56 -22.16 3.44
N PHE A 162 -2.08 -20.94 3.23
CA PHE A 162 -3.53 -20.71 3.21
C PHE A 162 -4.19 -21.46 2.06
N ARG A 163 -3.57 -21.48 0.87
CA ARG A 163 -4.04 -22.30 -0.25
C ARG A 163 -4.08 -23.79 0.12
N ASN A 164 -2.97 -24.32 0.64
CA ASN A 164 -2.85 -25.73 1.00
C ASN A 164 -3.88 -26.16 2.06
N LEU A 165 -4.13 -25.33 3.07
CA LEU A 165 -5.08 -25.64 4.14
C LEU A 165 -6.51 -25.71 3.62
N TRP A 166 -6.94 -24.71 2.85
CA TRP A 166 -8.32 -24.64 2.37
C TRP A 166 -8.60 -25.56 1.18
N SER A 167 -7.58 -25.92 0.41
CA SER A 167 -7.69 -26.87 -0.71
C SER A 167 -7.31 -28.30 -0.32
N ALA A 168 -7.15 -28.60 0.97
CA ALA A 168 -6.77 -29.93 1.46
C ALA A 168 -7.77 -31.02 1.05
N VAL A 169 -9.06 -30.65 0.93
CA VAL A 169 -10.12 -31.54 0.42
C VAL A 169 -10.37 -31.20 -1.06
N PRO A 170 -10.17 -32.16 -1.98
CA PRO A 170 -10.43 -31.92 -3.41
C PRO A 170 -11.87 -31.45 -3.67
N GLY A 171 -12.02 -30.40 -4.48
CA GLY A 171 -13.33 -29.88 -4.89
C GLY A 171 -13.95 -28.82 -3.98
N THR A 172 -13.27 -28.39 -2.91
CA THR A 172 -13.73 -27.30 -2.03
C THR A 172 -13.21 -25.93 -2.50
N THR A 173 -12.05 -25.49 -2.00
CA THR A 173 -11.38 -24.25 -2.37
C THR A 173 -10.38 -24.54 -3.49
N ASP A 174 -10.30 -23.64 -4.47
CA ASP A 174 -9.30 -23.72 -5.54
C ASP A 174 -7.87 -23.70 -4.94
N PRO A 175 -6.97 -24.65 -5.28
CA PRO A 175 -5.58 -24.62 -4.84
C PRO A 175 -4.82 -23.36 -5.27
N LEU A 176 -5.31 -22.64 -6.28
CA LEU A 176 -4.82 -21.34 -6.71
C LEU A 176 -5.78 -20.21 -6.31
N ALA A 177 -6.62 -20.38 -5.29
CA ALA A 177 -7.58 -19.36 -4.87
C ALA A 177 -6.94 -17.96 -4.79
N PRO A 178 -7.64 -16.92 -5.28
CA PRO A 178 -7.12 -15.59 -5.42
C PRO A 178 -6.73 -15.01 -4.06
N PHE A 179 -5.62 -14.28 -4.04
CA PHE A 179 -5.08 -13.69 -2.83
C PHE A 179 -4.85 -12.18 -3.05
N GLY A 180 -5.65 -11.36 -2.38
CA GLY A 180 -5.54 -9.91 -2.44
C GLY A 180 -4.60 -9.38 -1.39
N VAL A 181 -3.63 -8.55 -1.80
CA VAL A 181 -2.63 -7.96 -0.91
C VAL A 181 -2.76 -6.45 -0.94
N VAL A 182 -2.79 -5.82 0.24
CA VAL A 182 -2.75 -4.36 0.38
C VAL A 182 -1.32 -3.92 0.66
N ALA A 183 -0.75 -3.13 -0.26
CA ALA A 183 0.54 -2.50 -0.06
C ALA A 183 0.41 -1.37 0.97
N LEU A 184 1.25 -1.34 2.00
CA LEU A 184 1.06 -0.44 3.15
C LEU A 184 1.25 1.05 2.82
N PRO A 185 0.47 1.94 3.44
CA PRO A 185 0.75 3.36 3.37
C PRO A 185 1.90 3.72 4.32
N ARG A 186 2.63 4.81 4.05
CA ARG A 186 3.50 5.42 5.10
C ARG A 186 2.66 6.06 6.22
N SER A 187 1.38 6.23 5.96
CA SER A 187 0.43 6.85 6.86
C SER A 187 0.53 6.29 8.28
N GLY A 188 0.17 7.14 9.24
CA GLY A 188 0.04 6.71 10.61
C GLY A 188 1.29 6.82 11.48
N THR A 189 1.28 6.12 12.62
CA THR A 189 2.36 6.10 13.63
C THR A 189 3.35 4.95 13.43
N GLU A 190 3.17 4.11 12.41
CA GLU A 190 3.97 2.88 12.22
C GLU A 190 4.70 2.83 10.87
N GLY A 191 4.48 3.82 10.01
CA GLY A 191 5.34 4.03 8.86
C GLY A 191 6.78 4.34 9.29
N ASN A 192 7.74 3.67 8.68
CA ASN A 192 9.19 3.85 8.88
C ASN A 192 9.79 4.52 7.62
N PRO A 193 11.00 5.11 7.66
CA PRO A 193 11.88 5.11 6.50
C PRO A 193 11.88 3.75 5.79
N ASN A 194 11.85 3.72 4.45
CA ASN A 194 11.91 2.51 3.60
C ASN A 194 10.55 1.84 3.35
N MET A 195 9.46 2.63 3.36
CA MET A 195 8.14 2.07 3.01
C MET A 195 8.10 1.51 1.59
N GLY A 196 8.85 2.07 0.65
CA GLY A 196 8.96 1.56 -0.72
C GLY A 196 9.47 0.13 -0.74
N MET A 197 10.56 -0.13 0.00
CA MET A 197 11.12 -1.46 0.18
C MET A 197 10.15 -2.42 0.88
N PHE A 198 9.37 -1.94 1.85
CA PHE A 198 8.38 -2.80 2.50
C PHE A 198 7.27 -3.22 1.54
N ARG A 199 6.72 -2.28 0.76
CA ARG A 199 5.72 -2.59 -0.27
C ARG A 199 6.28 -3.58 -1.29
N TRP A 200 7.56 -3.45 -1.63
CA TRP A 200 8.26 -4.42 -2.46
C TRP A 200 8.32 -5.81 -1.78
N ALA A 201 8.62 -5.87 -0.49
CA ALA A 201 8.64 -7.12 0.27
C ALA A 201 7.26 -7.78 0.39
N GLN A 202 6.17 -7.00 0.45
CA GLN A 202 4.79 -7.51 0.42
C GLN A 202 4.44 -8.23 -0.90
N THR A 203 5.26 -8.08 -1.93
CA THR A 203 5.15 -8.84 -3.19
C THR A 203 6.10 -10.05 -3.25
N GLY A 204 6.71 -10.43 -2.12
CA GLY A 204 7.72 -11.49 -2.06
C GLY A 204 9.07 -11.06 -2.65
N GLY A 205 9.30 -9.77 -2.88
CA GLY A 205 10.54 -9.27 -3.47
C GLY A 205 10.51 -9.05 -4.99
N TYR A 206 9.33 -9.08 -5.62
CA TYR A 206 9.20 -8.94 -7.09
C TYR A 206 8.79 -7.53 -7.56
N GLY A 207 8.32 -6.68 -6.66
CA GLY A 207 7.80 -5.34 -6.98
C GLY A 207 6.38 -5.34 -7.59
N VAL A 208 5.76 -6.50 -7.79
CA VAL A 208 4.45 -6.64 -8.45
C VAL A 208 3.71 -7.91 -8.02
N LEU A 209 2.37 -7.87 -8.07
CA LEU A 209 1.51 -9.06 -8.10
C LEU A 209 0.54 -8.98 -9.29
N PRO A 210 0.16 -10.13 -9.89
CA PRO A 210 0.70 -11.47 -9.61
C PRO A 210 2.16 -11.60 -10.04
N ASN A 211 2.87 -12.59 -9.50
CA ASN A 211 4.22 -12.97 -9.93
C ASN A 211 4.40 -14.49 -9.89
N GLU A 212 5.56 -14.99 -10.32
CA GLU A 212 5.82 -16.43 -10.45
C GLU A 212 5.74 -17.19 -9.11
N ALA A 213 6.15 -16.57 -8.00
CA ALA A 213 6.08 -17.18 -6.67
C ALA A 213 4.67 -17.13 -6.06
N MET A 214 3.86 -16.17 -6.47
CA MET A 214 2.49 -15.95 -5.99
C MET A 214 1.53 -15.73 -7.17
N PRO A 215 1.22 -16.79 -7.94
CA PRO A 215 0.29 -16.70 -9.06
C PRO A 215 -1.14 -16.44 -8.55
N ASN A 216 -2.00 -15.90 -9.42
CA ASN A 216 -3.39 -15.55 -9.11
C ASN A 216 -3.52 -14.69 -7.84
N THR A 217 -2.62 -13.72 -7.67
CA THR A 217 -2.69 -12.72 -6.61
C THR A 217 -2.92 -11.35 -7.23
N PHE A 218 -3.44 -10.41 -6.44
CA PHE A 218 -3.66 -9.04 -6.88
C PHE A 218 -3.16 -8.08 -5.81
N LEU A 219 -2.62 -6.95 -6.26
CA LEU A 219 -2.01 -5.93 -5.40
C LEU A 219 -2.80 -4.64 -5.50
N VAL A 220 -3.26 -4.15 -4.36
CA VAL A 220 -3.83 -2.80 -4.28
C VAL A 220 -2.91 -1.91 -3.48
N GLN A 221 -2.65 -0.74 -4.05
CA GLN A 221 -1.84 0.28 -3.42
C GLN A 221 -2.68 1.07 -2.43
N SER A 222 -2.10 1.45 -1.29
CA SER A 222 -2.74 2.38 -0.34
C SER A 222 -1.87 3.60 0.01
N TYR A 223 -0.71 3.76 -0.62
CA TYR A 223 0.24 4.86 -0.33
C TYR A 223 -0.31 6.28 -0.56
N ASP A 224 -1.37 6.39 -1.34
CA ASP A 224 -2.10 7.62 -1.65
C ASP A 224 -3.38 7.78 -0.80
N VAL A 225 -3.61 6.87 0.14
CA VAL A 225 -4.63 6.93 1.19
C VAL A 225 -3.92 7.17 2.53
N ASP A 226 -3.86 8.44 2.94
CA ASP A 226 -3.31 8.84 4.24
C ASP A 226 -4.43 9.00 5.27
N ASP A 227 -4.09 8.92 6.56
CA ASP A 227 -4.98 9.31 7.65
C ASP A 227 -5.20 10.83 7.52
N PRO A 228 -6.44 11.28 7.28
CA PRO A 228 -6.74 12.70 7.10
C PRO A 228 -6.32 13.54 8.32
N TYR A 229 -6.18 12.91 9.49
CA TYR A 229 -5.78 13.52 10.74
C TYR A 229 -4.42 13.02 11.27
N ARG A 230 -3.56 12.46 10.40
CA ARG A 230 -2.20 12.01 10.78
C ARG A 230 -1.41 13.05 11.54
N ARG A 231 -1.40 14.30 11.07
CA ARG A 231 -0.66 15.43 11.69
C ARG A 231 -1.39 16.01 12.91
N PRO A 232 -2.73 16.26 12.86
CA PRO A 232 -3.53 16.60 14.03
C PRO A 232 -3.40 15.63 15.20
N TYR A 233 -3.26 14.33 14.91
CA TYR A 233 -3.12 13.30 15.93
C TYR A 233 -2.09 13.69 17.01
N SER A 234 -0.89 14.10 16.60
CA SER A 234 0.20 14.43 17.52
C SER A 234 -0.21 15.52 18.51
N PHE A 235 -0.63 16.70 18.05
CA PHE A 235 -0.91 17.79 18.98
C PHE A 235 -2.29 17.69 19.65
N CYS A 236 -3.31 17.14 18.98
CA CYS A 236 -4.65 17.01 19.54
C CYS A 236 -4.72 15.95 20.64
N THR A 237 -4.05 14.80 20.47
CA THR A 237 -4.02 13.76 21.50
C THR A 237 -2.99 14.07 22.60
N MET A 238 -1.77 14.51 22.25
CA MET A 238 -0.74 14.79 23.26
C MET A 238 -1.11 15.96 24.18
N ASN A 239 -1.91 16.92 23.70
CA ASN A 239 -2.47 17.98 24.54
C ASN A 239 -3.85 17.65 25.09
N LYS A 240 -4.37 16.43 24.94
CA LYS A 240 -5.64 15.99 25.56
C LYS A 240 -6.85 16.86 25.18
N CYS A 241 -6.86 17.44 23.98
CA CYS A 241 -7.98 18.26 23.49
C CYS A 241 -9.30 17.48 23.52
N CYS A 242 -9.29 16.24 23.01
CA CYS A 242 -10.49 15.43 22.85
C CYS A 242 -11.10 14.89 24.15
N ILE A 243 -10.44 15.11 25.28
CA ILE A 243 -10.94 14.67 26.60
C ILE A 243 -11.11 15.84 27.58
N GLY A 244 -11.10 17.08 27.07
CA GLY A 244 -11.34 18.30 27.87
C GLY A 244 -10.27 18.62 28.91
N LYS A 245 -9.10 17.98 28.86
CA LYS A 245 -8.01 18.13 29.85
C LYS A 245 -6.81 18.88 29.27
N CYS A 246 -7.06 19.84 28.37
CA CYS A 246 -5.97 20.51 27.69
C CYS A 246 -5.05 21.25 28.66
N ARG A 247 -3.74 21.15 28.41
CA ARG A 247 -2.71 21.88 29.14
C ARG A 247 -1.80 22.57 28.14
N ASP A 248 -1.61 23.87 28.31
CA ASP A 248 -0.67 24.64 27.49
C ASP A 248 0.75 24.17 27.80
N LYS A 249 1.29 23.32 26.92
CA LYS A 249 2.66 22.83 27.01
C LYS A 249 3.59 23.82 26.30
N ALA A 250 4.58 24.34 27.02
CA ALA A 250 5.55 25.31 26.48
C ALA A 250 6.16 24.87 25.14
N HIS A 251 6.61 23.61 25.04
CA HIS A 251 7.20 23.08 23.79
C HIS A 251 6.20 23.02 22.62
N MET A 252 4.89 22.91 22.87
CA MET A 252 3.87 22.90 21.80
C MET A 252 3.58 24.31 21.29
N LYS A 253 3.54 25.27 22.21
CA LYS A 253 3.43 26.69 21.88
C LYS A 253 4.67 27.20 21.14
N GLU A 254 5.86 26.82 21.60
CA GLU A 254 7.13 27.19 20.98
C GLU A 254 7.31 26.54 19.60
N ARG A 255 7.06 25.23 19.48
CA ARG A 255 7.29 24.50 18.23
C ARG A 255 6.23 24.71 17.16
N TYR A 256 4.97 24.91 17.56
CA TYR A 256 3.82 24.90 16.64
C TYR A 256 2.90 26.11 16.78
N GLY A 257 3.14 27.02 17.73
CA GLY A 257 2.20 28.11 18.05
C GLY A 257 0.86 27.61 18.63
N PHE A 258 0.81 26.36 19.09
CA PHE A 258 -0.42 25.73 19.55
C PHE A 258 -0.78 26.17 20.98
N GLU A 259 -2.05 26.52 21.20
CA GLU A 259 -2.62 26.86 22.51
C GLU A 259 -3.95 26.12 22.72
N CYS A 260 -4.30 25.83 23.97
CA CYS A 260 -5.51 25.06 24.31
C CYS A 260 -6.81 25.69 23.84
N ARG A 261 -6.88 27.02 23.73
CA ARG A 261 -8.03 27.72 23.14
C ARG A 261 -8.32 27.32 21.70
N MET A 262 -7.33 26.75 21.00
CA MET A 262 -7.42 26.32 19.61
C MET A 262 -7.93 24.87 19.47
N CYS A 263 -8.14 24.14 20.58
CA CYS A 263 -8.55 22.74 20.53
C CYS A 263 -9.86 22.54 19.76
N GLN A 264 -10.86 23.40 19.94
CA GLN A 264 -12.14 23.21 19.25
C GLN A 264 -12.01 23.38 17.74
N ASP A 265 -11.38 24.48 17.30
CA ASP A 265 -11.29 24.84 15.89
C ASP A 265 -10.35 23.91 15.12
N LEU A 266 -9.25 23.46 15.74
CA LEU A 266 -8.24 22.64 15.06
C LEU A 266 -8.42 21.14 15.26
N CYS A 267 -8.92 20.73 16.43
CA CYS A 267 -9.04 19.32 16.77
C CYS A 267 -10.48 18.82 16.76
N GLY A 268 -11.50 19.68 16.65
CA GLY A 268 -12.90 19.27 16.78
C GLY A 268 -13.30 18.12 15.84
N ASN A 269 -12.95 18.22 14.55
CA ASN A 269 -13.23 17.16 13.57
C ASN A 269 -12.44 15.87 13.86
N PHE A 270 -11.17 16.01 14.25
CA PHE A 270 -10.35 14.87 14.68
C PHE A 270 -10.95 14.19 15.92
N CYS A 271 -11.37 14.94 16.94
CA CYS A 271 -11.96 14.40 18.16
C CYS A 271 -13.27 13.67 17.88
N LYS A 272 -14.15 14.22 17.03
CA LYS A 272 -15.35 13.52 16.56
C LYS A 272 -15.00 12.21 15.83
N SER A 273 -13.93 12.21 15.04
CA SER A 273 -13.49 10.99 14.36
C SER A 273 -13.02 9.89 15.33
N LEU A 274 -12.45 10.26 16.49
CA LEU A 274 -12.07 9.30 17.54
C LEU A 274 -13.27 8.58 18.14
N GLU A 275 -14.41 9.27 18.25
CA GLU A 275 -15.66 8.68 18.77
C GLU A 275 -16.29 7.72 17.77
N ALA A 276 -16.16 8.01 16.47
CA ALA A 276 -16.77 7.23 15.39
C ALA A 276 -15.97 5.99 14.95
N THR A 277 -14.67 5.91 15.28
CA THR A 277 -13.80 4.83 14.83
C THR A 277 -13.08 4.20 16.00
N GLN A 278 -13.19 2.88 16.14
CA GLN A 278 -12.46 2.16 17.19
C GLN A 278 -10.96 2.40 17.05
N PHE A 279 -10.40 2.99 18.10
CA PHE A 279 -9.01 3.42 18.14
C PHE A 279 -8.18 2.36 18.86
N TYR A 280 -7.69 1.37 18.11
CA TYR A 280 -6.77 0.36 18.64
C TYR A 280 -5.32 0.72 18.26
N MET A 281 -4.49 0.97 19.28
CA MET A 281 -3.05 1.26 19.19
C MET A 281 -2.57 2.50 18.40
N GLY A 282 -3.44 3.36 17.89
CA GLY A 282 -2.99 4.60 17.23
C GLY A 282 -3.69 4.89 15.91
N THR A 283 -3.20 5.91 15.21
CA THR A 283 -3.38 6.01 13.76
C THR A 283 -2.41 5.03 13.09
N ILE A 284 -2.49 3.71 13.33
CA ILE A 284 -1.53 2.77 12.71
C ILE A 284 -1.78 2.66 11.20
N HIS A 285 -3.05 2.66 10.81
CA HIS A 285 -3.53 2.72 9.43
C HIS A 285 -4.32 4.01 9.17
N PRO A 286 -4.51 4.40 7.90
CA PRO A 286 -5.52 5.38 7.54
C PRO A 286 -6.90 4.93 8.03
N ARG A 287 -7.62 5.85 8.66
CA ARG A 287 -9.03 5.66 9.08
C ARG A 287 -9.97 5.50 7.89
N GLU A 288 -9.60 6.07 6.75
CA GLU A 288 -10.35 5.95 5.51
C GLU A 288 -10.11 4.58 4.88
N LYS A 289 -11.04 3.64 5.08
CA LYS A 289 -10.96 2.27 4.59
C LYS A 289 -11.72 2.02 3.29
N ARG A 290 -12.59 2.96 2.89
CA ARG A 290 -13.46 2.80 1.72
C ARG A 290 -12.69 2.63 0.43
N GLU A 291 -11.71 3.48 0.18
CA GLU A 291 -10.89 3.42 -1.04
C GLU A 291 -10.10 2.11 -1.14
N ILE A 292 -9.52 1.66 -0.02
CA ILE A 292 -8.76 0.41 0.02
C ILE A 292 -9.68 -0.79 -0.25
N GLY A 293 -10.83 -0.86 0.44
CA GLY A 293 -11.81 -1.92 0.22
C GLY A 293 -12.36 -1.92 -1.20
N ALA A 294 -12.66 -0.74 -1.76
CA ALA A 294 -13.14 -0.62 -3.13
C ALA A 294 -12.10 -1.08 -4.16
N ARG A 295 -10.82 -0.72 -3.98
CA ARG A 295 -9.74 -1.22 -4.85
C ARG A 295 -9.63 -2.74 -4.80
N LEU A 296 -9.74 -3.35 -3.61
CA LEU A 296 -9.75 -4.80 -3.47
C LEU A 296 -10.95 -5.42 -4.19
N GLY A 297 -12.16 -4.85 -4.01
CA GLY A 297 -13.39 -5.38 -4.59
C GLY A 297 -13.37 -5.32 -6.12
N LEU A 298 -12.81 -4.24 -6.66
CA LEU A 298 -12.63 -4.06 -8.09
C LEU A 298 -11.58 -5.02 -8.67
N ALA A 299 -10.40 -5.11 -8.05
CA ALA A 299 -9.35 -6.02 -8.49
C ALA A 299 -9.79 -7.48 -8.41
N ALA A 300 -10.53 -7.85 -7.36
CA ALA A 300 -11.13 -9.17 -7.23
C ALA A 300 -12.21 -9.43 -8.29
N ALA A 301 -13.09 -8.48 -8.59
CA ALA A 301 -14.06 -8.67 -9.67
C ALA A 301 -13.37 -8.95 -11.01
N ARG A 302 -12.27 -8.23 -11.28
CA ARG A 302 -11.55 -8.24 -12.56
C ARG A 302 -10.54 -9.37 -12.73
N ILE A 303 -10.12 -10.03 -11.65
CA ILE A 303 -9.32 -11.26 -11.75
C ILE A 303 -10.23 -12.41 -12.17
N SER A 304 -9.69 -13.38 -12.91
CA SER A 304 -10.45 -14.43 -13.63
C SER A 304 -11.37 -15.30 -12.77
N VAL A 305 -11.29 -15.22 -11.44
CA VAL A 305 -11.96 -16.12 -10.49
C VAL A 305 -13.40 -15.71 -10.18
N TYR A 306 -13.71 -14.41 -10.19
CA TYR A 306 -15.07 -13.94 -9.86
C TYR A 306 -15.99 -13.86 -11.09
N GLY A 307 -15.47 -14.23 -12.27
CA GLY A 307 -16.26 -14.31 -13.50
C GLY A 307 -16.81 -12.97 -13.94
N ALA A 308 -16.22 -11.87 -13.45
CA ALA A 308 -16.57 -10.54 -13.89
C ALA A 308 -15.64 -10.16 -15.08
N GLY A 309 -16.12 -10.34 -16.32
CA GLY A 309 -15.46 -9.93 -17.55
C GLY A 309 -15.64 -10.91 -18.70
N SER A 310 -16.15 -10.40 -19.82
CA SER A 310 -16.26 -11.06 -21.13
C SER A 310 -14.88 -11.40 -21.73
N GLY A 311 -14.22 -12.44 -21.23
CA GLY A 311 -13.02 -13.01 -21.87
C GLY A 311 -11.78 -12.09 -21.92
N ARG A 312 -11.77 -10.96 -21.21
CA ARG A 312 -10.60 -10.10 -21.01
C ARG A 312 -10.51 -9.81 -19.51
N GLY A 313 -9.63 -10.53 -18.80
CA GLY A 313 -9.32 -10.20 -17.40
C GLY A 313 -8.90 -8.73 -17.30
N GLY A 314 -9.36 -8.04 -16.26
CA GLY A 314 -8.97 -6.65 -16.01
C GLY A 314 -7.71 -6.56 -15.15
N ALA A 315 -7.21 -5.33 -14.95
CA ALA A 315 -5.97 -5.10 -14.21
C ALA A 315 -6.08 -5.61 -12.76
N ALA A 316 -5.17 -6.52 -12.39
CA ALA A 316 -5.01 -7.03 -11.03
C ALA A 316 -4.08 -6.16 -10.16
N THR A 317 -3.45 -5.16 -10.77
CA THR A 317 -2.56 -4.21 -10.13
C THR A 317 -2.55 -2.91 -10.93
N GLY A 318 -2.06 -1.82 -10.32
CA GLY A 318 -1.96 -0.55 -11.02
C GLY A 318 -0.80 -0.49 -12.02
N PRO A 319 -0.60 0.66 -12.68
CA PRO A 319 0.52 0.87 -13.59
C PRO A 319 1.86 0.45 -12.96
N THR A 320 2.54 -0.50 -13.57
CA THR A 320 3.83 -1.02 -13.09
C THR A 320 4.93 -0.61 -14.06
N LEU A 321 6.05 -0.09 -13.54
CA LEU A 321 7.20 0.32 -14.33
C LEU A 321 7.67 -0.84 -15.24
N ALA A 322 7.85 -0.54 -16.52
CA ALA A 322 8.45 -1.46 -17.50
C ALA A 322 9.85 -1.02 -17.94
N GLY A 323 10.20 0.24 -17.72
CA GLY A 323 11.50 0.80 -18.05
C GLY A 323 11.43 2.32 -18.15
N CYS A 324 12.57 2.95 -18.45
CA CYS A 324 12.65 4.38 -18.69
C CYS A 324 13.67 4.71 -19.79
N ARG A 325 13.56 5.90 -20.39
CA ARG A 325 14.53 6.43 -21.35
C ARG A 325 14.76 7.91 -21.12
N LEU A 326 16.01 8.31 -21.06
CA LEU A 326 16.41 9.69 -20.87
C LEU A 326 16.92 10.31 -22.19
N ASP A 327 16.38 11.47 -22.53
CA ASP A 327 16.77 12.24 -23.71
C ASP A 327 17.61 13.47 -23.35
N ARG A 328 18.53 13.84 -24.25
CA ARG A 328 19.26 15.11 -24.18
C ARG A 328 18.34 16.27 -24.64
N PRO A 329 18.63 17.52 -24.24
CA PRO A 329 17.96 18.72 -24.73
C PRO A 329 17.95 18.75 -26.27
N GLY A 330 16.80 19.06 -26.85
CA GLY A 330 16.60 19.00 -28.31
C GLY A 330 16.19 17.63 -28.87
N GLY A 331 15.87 16.65 -28.00
CA GLY A 331 15.19 15.41 -28.39
C GLY A 331 16.07 14.32 -28.99
N ARG A 332 17.40 14.44 -28.88
CA ARG A 332 18.33 13.35 -29.25
C ARG A 332 18.44 12.36 -28.10
N SER A 333 18.25 11.08 -28.41
CA SER A 333 18.41 10.02 -27.41
C SER A 333 19.88 9.89 -26.99
N LEU A 334 20.12 9.54 -25.72
CA LEU A 334 21.46 9.24 -25.22
C LEU A 334 22.09 7.99 -25.86
N LEU A 335 21.29 7.19 -26.57
CA LEU A 335 21.69 5.97 -27.26
C LEU A 335 22.68 6.21 -28.42
N ASP A 336 22.77 7.44 -28.94
CA ASP A 336 23.60 7.77 -30.09
C ASP A 336 25.07 8.11 -29.74
N SER A 337 25.47 8.04 -28.45
CA SER A 337 26.87 8.23 -28.05
C SER A 337 27.49 6.93 -27.53
N ALA A 338 28.62 6.53 -28.13
CA ALA A 338 29.37 5.29 -27.88
C ALA A 338 30.00 5.13 -26.48
N ASP A 339 29.65 5.97 -25.51
CA ASP A 339 30.12 5.90 -24.12
C ASP A 339 29.07 5.19 -23.24
N SER A 340 28.95 3.88 -23.42
CA SER A 340 27.99 3.00 -22.72
C SER A 340 28.31 2.73 -21.24
N ALA A 341 29.21 3.51 -20.63
CA ALA A 341 29.68 3.32 -19.25
C ALA A 341 29.69 4.60 -18.39
N ALA A 342 29.31 5.75 -18.97
CA ALA A 342 29.21 7.02 -18.23
C ALA A 342 27.74 7.30 -17.86
N PRO A 343 27.45 7.87 -16.67
CA PRO A 343 26.10 8.32 -16.35
C PRO A 343 25.63 9.34 -17.39
N ALA A 344 24.34 9.29 -17.68
CA ALA A 344 23.69 10.25 -18.54
C ALA A 344 23.93 11.69 -18.05
N GLY A 345 24.83 12.42 -18.72
CA GLY A 345 24.95 13.86 -18.53
C GLY A 345 26.16 14.39 -17.77
N ASN A 346 27.33 13.74 -17.80
CA ASN A 346 28.55 14.42 -17.33
C ASN A 346 28.85 15.64 -18.23
N GLY A 347 28.38 16.83 -17.83
CA GLY A 347 28.55 18.12 -18.52
C GLY A 347 27.48 18.53 -19.55
N SER A 348 26.34 17.82 -19.65
CA SER A 348 25.25 18.17 -20.59
C SER A 348 23.95 18.47 -19.85
N ARG A 349 23.17 19.48 -20.28
CA ARG A 349 21.80 19.69 -19.78
C ARG A 349 20.98 18.40 -19.97
N LEU A 350 20.06 18.12 -19.06
CA LEU A 350 19.11 17.01 -19.18
C LEU A 350 17.83 17.48 -19.89
N GLY A 351 17.20 16.58 -20.63
CA GLY A 351 15.96 16.85 -21.38
C GLY A 351 14.76 16.20 -20.72
N ILE A 352 14.18 15.22 -21.40
CA ILE A 352 12.94 14.55 -20.99
C ILE A 352 13.25 13.14 -20.51
N LEU A 353 12.66 12.75 -19.38
CA LEU A 353 12.62 11.38 -18.92
C LEU A 353 11.29 10.73 -19.34
N HIS A 354 11.36 9.73 -20.20
CA HIS A 354 10.25 8.87 -20.58
C HIS A 354 10.14 7.71 -19.58
N ILE A 355 8.96 7.50 -19.00
CA ILE A 355 8.67 6.42 -18.07
C ILE A 355 7.63 5.51 -18.72
N PHE A 356 7.96 4.24 -18.91
CA PHE A 356 7.09 3.27 -19.59
C PHE A 356 6.40 2.34 -18.58
N PHE A 357 5.16 1.98 -18.87
CA PHE A 357 4.37 1.07 -18.04
C PHE A 357 4.03 -0.23 -18.77
N ASN A 358 4.00 -1.33 -18.03
CA ASN A 358 3.75 -2.66 -18.56
C ASN A 358 2.31 -2.81 -19.07
N SER A 359 2.13 -2.87 -20.38
CA SER A 359 0.82 -2.96 -21.03
C SER A 359 0.05 -4.25 -20.71
N THR A 360 0.77 -5.35 -20.48
CA THR A 360 0.15 -6.64 -20.15
C THR A 360 -0.51 -6.58 -18.78
N LEU A 361 0.14 -5.95 -17.80
CA LEU A 361 -0.39 -5.79 -16.44
C LEU A 361 -1.53 -4.77 -16.37
N LEU A 362 -1.56 -3.79 -17.27
CA LEU A 362 -2.69 -2.87 -17.41
C LEU A 362 -3.94 -3.56 -17.92
N ALA A 363 -3.82 -4.69 -18.63
CA ALA A 363 -4.96 -5.52 -19.04
C ALA A 363 -6.11 -4.72 -19.69
N GLY A 364 -5.76 -3.76 -20.55
CA GLY A 364 -6.70 -2.87 -21.24
C GLY A 364 -6.98 -1.54 -20.56
N ASP A 365 -6.54 -1.35 -19.31
CA ASP A 365 -6.52 -0.04 -18.67
C ASP A 365 -5.49 0.90 -19.33
N VAL A 366 -5.69 2.19 -19.10
CA VAL A 366 -4.86 3.28 -19.63
C VAL A 366 -4.22 4.04 -18.48
N VAL A 367 -2.94 4.43 -18.62
CA VAL A 367 -2.28 5.25 -17.60
C VAL A 367 -2.78 6.69 -17.71
N HIS A 368 -3.10 7.28 -16.56
CA HIS A 368 -3.52 8.66 -16.45
C HIS A 368 -2.69 9.36 -15.38
N VAL A 369 -2.33 10.62 -15.66
CA VAL A 369 -1.69 11.52 -14.69
C VAL A 369 -2.67 12.62 -14.33
N GLN A 370 -3.19 12.62 -13.11
CA GLN A 370 -4.04 13.72 -12.62
C GLN A 370 -3.23 14.99 -12.35
N GLY A 371 -3.93 16.12 -12.37
CA GLY A 371 -3.37 17.39 -11.93
C GLY A 371 -2.97 17.37 -10.45
N TYR A 372 -1.87 18.06 -10.15
CA TYR A 372 -1.35 18.31 -8.80
C TYR A 372 -0.83 19.74 -8.73
N ASN A 373 -0.59 20.28 -7.53
CA ASN A 373 -0.10 21.64 -7.36
C ASN A 373 1.39 21.73 -7.73
N ARG A 374 1.69 22.17 -8.96
CA ARG A 374 3.04 22.33 -9.50
C ARG A 374 3.92 23.32 -8.73
N SER A 375 3.31 24.30 -8.05
CA SER A 375 4.05 25.20 -7.14
C SER A 375 4.68 24.47 -5.95
N ARG A 376 4.39 23.17 -5.78
CA ARG A 376 5.00 22.27 -4.80
C ARG A 376 5.48 21.00 -5.51
N PRO A 377 6.69 21.02 -6.10
CA PRO A 377 7.19 19.93 -6.94
C PRO A 377 7.12 18.55 -6.28
N GLY A 378 7.37 18.43 -4.97
CA GLY A 378 7.30 17.15 -4.26
C GLY A 378 5.91 16.50 -4.20
N LEU A 379 4.83 17.19 -4.61
CA LEU A 379 3.51 16.57 -4.77
C LEU A 379 3.42 15.70 -6.03
N SER A 380 4.36 15.84 -6.98
CA SER A 380 4.48 14.89 -8.09
C SER A 380 4.86 13.50 -7.57
N LYS A 381 5.65 13.45 -6.49
CA LYS A 381 6.33 12.27 -5.94
C LYS A 381 7.17 11.50 -6.95
N LEU A 382 7.48 12.12 -8.09
CA LEU A 382 8.51 11.65 -8.99
C LEU A 382 9.80 12.39 -8.66
N GLU A 383 10.85 11.65 -8.36
CA GLU A 383 12.12 12.19 -7.92
C GLU A 383 13.26 11.53 -8.68
N VAL A 384 14.30 12.31 -8.96
CA VAL A 384 15.52 11.86 -9.63
C VAL A 384 16.70 12.04 -8.69
N LEU A 385 17.55 11.01 -8.62
CA LEU A 385 18.80 11.06 -7.88
C LEU A 385 19.82 11.83 -8.73
N VAL A 386 20.27 12.98 -8.22
CA VAL A 386 21.15 13.91 -8.97
C VAL A 386 22.63 13.83 -8.60
N GLU A 387 22.96 13.08 -7.56
CA GLU A 387 24.32 12.88 -7.06
C GLU A 387 24.56 11.40 -6.76
N ARG A 388 25.76 10.91 -7.06
CA ARG A 388 26.13 9.53 -6.77
C ARG A 388 26.10 9.27 -5.27
N ILE A 389 25.61 8.10 -4.90
CA ILE A 389 25.68 7.59 -3.54
C ILE A 389 26.89 6.68 -3.48
N ASP A 390 27.87 6.99 -2.63
CA ASP A 390 29.05 6.13 -2.45
C ASP A 390 28.64 4.83 -1.75
N GLU A 391 28.78 3.71 -2.46
CA GLU A 391 28.35 2.37 -2.04
C GLU A 391 29.10 1.84 -0.80
N ALA A 392 30.29 2.38 -0.50
CA ALA A 392 31.21 1.85 0.51
C ALA A 392 30.79 2.10 1.98
N ALA A 393 29.71 2.83 2.23
CA ALA A 393 29.33 3.22 3.60
C ALA A 393 28.29 2.30 4.28
N ASP A 394 27.58 1.44 3.54
CA ASP A 394 26.32 0.88 4.07
C ASP A 394 26.02 -0.58 3.68
N GLU A 395 27.04 -1.44 3.59
CA GLU A 395 26.87 -2.88 3.32
C GLU A 395 26.10 -3.65 4.42
N ARG A 396 25.60 -2.99 5.48
CA ARG A 396 24.88 -3.63 6.59
C ARG A 396 23.52 -3.05 6.94
N GLU A 397 23.08 -1.97 6.29
CA GLU A 397 21.71 -1.46 6.45
C GLU A 397 20.94 -1.67 5.15
N ASN A 398 19.90 -2.51 5.20
CA ASN A 398 18.99 -2.85 4.12
C ASN A 398 18.70 -1.68 3.14
N LEU A 399 19.38 -1.69 1.99
CA LEU A 399 18.99 -1.13 0.69
C LEU A 399 18.20 0.20 0.75
N MET A 400 18.93 1.31 1.02
CA MET A 400 18.59 2.75 0.95
C MET A 400 17.29 3.23 1.65
N PRO A 401 17.25 4.38 2.37
CA PRO A 401 18.10 5.58 2.25
C PRO A 401 18.53 6.25 3.59
N PRO A 402 19.47 7.22 3.52
CA PRO A 402 19.23 8.50 4.21
C PRO A 402 19.54 9.75 3.37
N ASN A 403 19.90 9.60 2.10
CA ASN A 403 20.26 10.72 1.24
C ASN A 403 19.04 11.40 0.59
N GLU A 404 18.00 11.67 1.38
CA GLU A 404 16.79 12.36 0.89
C GLU A 404 17.10 13.74 0.28
N ASP A 405 18.20 14.35 0.71
CA ASP A 405 18.75 15.60 0.17
C ASP A 405 19.30 15.48 -1.26
N LYS A 406 19.65 14.26 -1.71
CA LYS A 406 20.13 13.99 -3.07
C LYS A 406 19.03 13.69 -4.09
N TRP A 407 17.78 13.54 -3.62
CA TRP A 407 16.62 13.29 -4.48
C TRP A 407 15.90 14.61 -4.79
N VAL A 408 15.77 14.93 -6.07
CA VAL A 408 15.11 16.16 -6.52
C VAL A 408 13.77 15.82 -7.16
N SER A 409 12.69 16.44 -6.68
CA SER A 409 11.36 16.27 -7.27
C SER A 409 11.28 16.92 -8.64
N VAL A 410 10.67 16.22 -9.59
CA VAL A 410 10.51 16.65 -10.99
C VAL A 410 9.04 16.66 -11.40
N GLU A 411 8.71 17.42 -12.44
CA GLU A 411 7.33 17.62 -12.88
C GLU A 411 6.95 16.73 -14.05
N PHE A 412 5.66 16.35 -14.12
CA PHE A 412 5.07 15.69 -15.28
C PHE A 412 4.69 16.71 -16.35
N LEU A 413 5.15 16.49 -17.58
CA LEU A 413 4.82 17.32 -18.74
C LEU A 413 3.53 16.86 -19.41
N THR A 414 3.44 15.57 -19.71
CA THR A 414 2.31 14.94 -20.41
C THR A 414 2.29 13.43 -20.16
N TYR A 415 1.21 12.78 -20.58
CA TYR A 415 1.03 11.33 -20.59
C TYR A 415 0.34 10.92 -21.90
N GLY A 416 0.61 9.72 -22.38
CA GLY A 416 0.03 9.25 -23.63
C GLY A 416 0.41 7.81 -23.98
N PRO A 417 -0.09 7.29 -25.11
CA PRO A 417 0.35 6.00 -25.62
C PRO A 417 1.83 6.06 -26.00
N ALA A 418 2.61 5.04 -25.61
CA ALA A 418 4.02 4.93 -25.94
C ALA A 418 4.22 4.52 -27.41
N SER A 419 5.26 5.06 -28.06
CA SER A 419 5.59 4.78 -29.47
C SER A 419 5.92 3.32 -29.77
N GLY A 420 6.29 2.52 -28.76
CA GLY A 420 6.56 1.08 -28.85
C GLY A 420 5.42 0.17 -28.38
N GLY A 421 4.22 0.70 -28.13
CA GLY A 421 3.12 -0.01 -27.47
C GLY A 421 3.15 0.17 -25.94
N GLY A 422 1.97 0.32 -25.33
CA GLY A 422 1.81 0.64 -23.91
C GLY A 422 1.58 2.13 -23.65
N TYR A 423 1.90 2.59 -22.43
CA TYR A 423 1.71 3.97 -21.98
C TYR A 423 3.02 4.57 -21.50
N GLU A 424 3.23 5.84 -21.81
CA GLU A 424 4.35 6.63 -21.33
C GLU A 424 3.90 7.86 -20.53
N VAL A 425 4.72 8.23 -19.56
CA VAL A 425 4.65 9.49 -18.82
C VAL A 425 5.96 10.23 -19.03
N LEU A 426 5.86 11.52 -19.36
CA LEU A 426 7.02 12.37 -19.60
C LEU A 426 7.28 13.25 -18.39
N ALA A 427 8.51 13.24 -17.91
CA ALA A 427 8.96 14.11 -16.83
C ALA A 427 10.00 15.12 -17.33
N ASP A 428 9.88 16.35 -16.84
CA ASP A 428 10.78 17.45 -17.13
C ASP A 428 12.00 17.42 -16.22
N LEU A 429 13.19 17.19 -16.80
CA LEU A 429 14.45 17.28 -16.08
C LEU A 429 15.19 18.60 -16.34
N THR A 430 14.61 19.53 -17.11
CA THR A 430 15.26 20.81 -17.45
C THR A 430 15.35 21.77 -16.26
N SER A 431 14.57 21.52 -15.20
CA SER A 431 14.64 22.24 -13.94
C SER A 431 15.82 21.84 -13.05
N LEU A 432 16.53 20.75 -13.39
CA LEU A 432 17.70 20.32 -12.64
C LEU A 432 18.91 21.24 -12.89
N PRO A 433 19.82 21.41 -11.91
CA PRO A 433 20.99 22.27 -12.06
C PRO A 433 21.83 21.93 -13.29
N ASP A 434 22.43 22.94 -13.92
CA ASP A 434 23.34 22.74 -15.06
C ASP A 434 24.51 21.83 -14.64
N GLY A 435 24.72 20.74 -15.38
CA GLY A 435 25.73 19.72 -15.08
C GLY A 435 25.28 18.61 -14.13
N ALA A 436 24.03 18.63 -13.65
CA ALA A 436 23.45 17.51 -12.91
C ALA A 436 23.32 16.26 -13.81
N ALA A 437 23.63 15.09 -13.24
CA ALA A 437 23.44 13.80 -13.89
C ALA A 437 22.27 13.07 -13.22
N ALA A 438 21.52 12.28 -13.99
CA ALA A 438 20.42 11.47 -13.45
C ALA A 438 20.91 10.03 -13.24
N TYR A 439 21.03 9.61 -11.98
CA TYR A 439 21.54 8.29 -11.60
C TYR A 439 20.44 7.26 -11.34
N ALA A 440 19.27 7.72 -10.89
CA ALA A 440 18.13 6.86 -10.59
C ALA A 440 16.84 7.69 -10.62
N VAL A 441 15.71 7.02 -10.79
CA VAL A 441 14.37 7.61 -10.67
C VAL A 441 13.55 6.81 -9.67
N ARG A 442 12.74 7.50 -8.88
CA ARG A 442 11.76 6.88 -8.00
C ARG A 442 10.42 7.58 -8.07
N TYR A 443 9.35 6.82 -7.92
CA TYR A 443 7.99 7.34 -7.83
C TYR A 443 7.30 6.78 -6.60
N ALA A 444 6.79 7.68 -5.74
CA ALA A 444 6.06 7.34 -4.52
C ALA A 444 6.76 6.29 -3.63
N TRP A 445 8.08 6.12 -3.79
CA TRP A 445 8.87 5.12 -3.10
C TRP A 445 8.87 5.41 -1.62
N GLU A 446 9.16 6.66 -1.26
CA GLU A 446 9.02 7.17 0.09
C GLU A 446 7.80 8.09 0.20
N GLY A 447 6.99 7.85 1.24
CA GLY A 447 5.92 8.77 1.63
C GLY A 447 4.62 8.68 0.85
N THR A 448 3.86 9.77 0.94
CA THR A 448 2.52 9.97 0.36
C THR A 448 2.53 11.29 -0.39
N CYS A 449 1.73 11.44 -1.44
CA CYS A 449 1.65 12.70 -2.20
C CYS A 449 0.92 13.82 -1.46
N CYS A 450 0.56 13.59 -0.19
CA CYS A 450 0.11 14.63 0.73
C CYS A 450 1.25 15.27 1.52
N ASP A 451 2.37 14.58 1.68
CA ASP A 451 3.51 15.00 2.50
C ASP A 451 4.73 15.22 1.58
N SER A 452 4.75 16.34 0.86
CA SER A 452 5.73 16.56 -0.22
C SER A 452 7.11 17.05 0.21
N THR A 453 7.30 17.45 1.47
CA THR A 453 8.56 18.00 2.02
C THR A 453 8.39 18.08 3.53
N PRO A 454 9.46 18.21 4.35
CA PRO A 454 9.31 18.72 5.70
C PRO A 454 8.84 20.17 5.57
N GLU A 455 7.53 20.36 5.42
CA GLU A 455 6.92 21.66 5.59
C GLU A 455 7.36 22.20 6.96
N PRO A 456 7.59 23.52 7.08
CA PRO A 456 7.78 24.14 8.37
C PRO A 456 6.73 23.61 9.34
N GLY A 457 7.11 23.40 10.61
CA GLY A 457 6.19 23.00 11.68
C GLY A 457 5.14 24.06 12.01
N THR A 458 4.70 24.85 11.04
CA THR A 458 3.64 25.83 11.20
C THR A 458 2.32 25.12 11.45
N LEU A 459 1.45 25.77 12.21
CA LEU A 459 0.16 25.23 12.55
C LEU A 459 -0.69 24.92 11.31
N GLU A 460 -0.63 25.76 10.28
CA GLU A 460 -1.33 25.56 9.01
C GLU A 460 -0.90 24.28 8.28
N ALA A 461 0.39 23.98 8.25
CA ALA A 461 0.91 22.74 7.69
C ALA A 461 0.46 21.53 8.54
N GLN A 462 0.47 21.68 9.86
CA GLN A 462 0.13 20.61 10.81
C GLN A 462 -1.38 20.30 10.86
N THR A 463 -2.25 21.24 10.51
CA THR A 463 -3.71 21.06 10.53
C THR A 463 -4.29 20.70 9.16
N ARG A 464 -3.46 20.70 8.10
CA ARG A 464 -3.88 20.35 6.75
C ARG A 464 -4.27 18.88 6.67
N VAL A 465 -5.52 18.65 6.25
CA VAL A 465 -6.03 17.32 5.95
C VAL A 465 -5.47 16.85 4.61
N CYS A 466 -4.96 15.62 4.58
CA CYS A 466 -4.52 14.99 3.34
C CYS A 466 -5.72 14.67 2.43
N PRO A 467 -5.73 15.11 1.17
CA PRO A 467 -6.72 14.65 0.20
C PRO A 467 -6.58 13.16 -0.11
N LEU A 468 -7.71 12.46 -0.23
CA LEU A 468 -7.74 11.09 -0.74
C LEU A 468 -7.23 11.04 -2.18
N ALA A 469 -6.55 9.93 -2.52
CA ALA A 469 -6.00 9.69 -3.86
C ALA A 469 -5.13 10.86 -4.35
N SER A 470 -4.26 11.38 -3.48
CA SER A 470 -3.44 12.57 -3.75
C SER A 470 -2.35 12.34 -4.80
N CYS A 471 -2.04 11.09 -5.12
CA CYS A 471 -0.91 10.75 -5.97
C CYS A 471 -1.23 10.79 -7.47
N PRO A 472 -0.31 11.31 -8.32
CA PRO A 472 -0.71 11.65 -9.69
C PRO A 472 -0.98 10.49 -10.65
N ILE A 473 -0.32 9.34 -10.50
CA ILE A 473 -0.36 8.27 -11.52
C ILE A 473 -1.33 7.16 -11.09
N TYR A 474 -2.32 6.89 -11.95
CA TYR A 474 -3.27 5.78 -11.77
C TYR A 474 -3.74 5.23 -13.12
N ALA A 475 -4.39 4.07 -13.09
CA ALA A 475 -5.00 3.44 -14.26
C ALA A 475 -6.48 3.84 -14.42
N ARG A 476 -6.98 3.93 -15.66
CA ARG A 476 -8.40 4.07 -15.98
C ARG A 476 -8.87 2.90 -16.86
N PRO A 477 -10.10 2.39 -16.68
CA PRO A 477 -11.12 2.85 -15.73
C PRO A 477 -10.95 2.31 -14.31
N SER A 478 -9.92 1.51 -13.99
CA SER A 478 -9.87 0.88 -12.66
C SER A 478 -9.70 1.85 -11.48
N GLY A 479 -9.03 2.99 -11.69
CA GLY A 479 -8.64 3.88 -10.60
C GLY A 479 -7.53 3.32 -9.72
N LEU A 480 -6.85 2.23 -10.11
CA LEU A 480 -5.74 1.66 -9.34
C LEU A 480 -4.50 2.57 -9.44
N PRO A 481 -3.91 3.02 -8.31
CA PRO A 481 -2.69 3.82 -8.33
C PRO A 481 -1.50 3.04 -8.86
N ALA A 482 -0.54 3.74 -9.47
CA ALA A 482 0.71 3.12 -9.94
C ALA A 482 1.47 2.43 -8.81
N ASN A 483 2.10 1.30 -9.11
CA ASN A 483 2.99 0.65 -8.16
C ASN A 483 4.19 1.59 -7.90
N PRO A 484 4.52 1.91 -6.65
CA PRO A 484 5.74 2.64 -6.34
C PRO A 484 6.96 1.93 -6.92
N PHE A 485 7.91 2.70 -7.44
CA PHE A 485 9.11 2.15 -8.06
C PHE A 485 10.35 2.96 -7.72
N LEU A 486 11.49 2.28 -7.79
CA LEU A 486 12.84 2.81 -7.74
C LEU A 486 13.62 2.07 -8.82
N ALA A 487 14.29 2.80 -9.70
CA ALA A 487 15.07 2.23 -10.78
C ALA A 487 16.34 3.05 -11.01
N GLU A 488 17.47 2.34 -11.16
CA GLU A 488 18.73 2.94 -11.58
C GLU A 488 18.65 3.34 -13.06
N ILE A 489 19.34 4.43 -13.42
CA ILE A 489 19.47 4.91 -14.80
C ILE A 489 20.90 4.59 -15.28
N VAL A 490 21.03 3.58 -16.13
CA VAL A 490 22.30 3.14 -16.71
C VAL A 490 22.26 3.35 -18.22
N GLY A 491 23.23 4.10 -18.76
CA GLY A 491 23.26 4.41 -20.20
C GLY A 491 22.01 5.14 -20.70
N GLY A 492 21.34 5.91 -19.83
CA GLY A 492 20.10 6.61 -20.14
C GLY A 492 18.85 5.72 -20.17
N ARG A 493 18.90 4.51 -19.59
CA ARG A 493 17.76 3.60 -19.47
C ARG A 493 17.57 3.08 -18.05
N CYS A 494 16.31 2.77 -17.76
CA CYS A 494 15.86 1.80 -16.79
C CYS A 494 15.28 0.62 -17.60
#